data_AF-A0A821ACQ0-F1
#
_entry.id   AF-A0A821ACQ0-F1
#
_cell.length_a   1.000
_cell.length_b   1.000
_cell.length_c   1.000
_cell.angle_alpha   90.00
_cell.angle_beta   90.00
_cell.angle_gamma   90.00
#
_symmetry.space_group_name_H-M   'P 1'
#
loop_
_entity.id
_entity.type
_entity.pdbx_description
1 polymer ?
#
loop_
_entity_poly.entity_id
_entity_poly.type
_entity_poly.pdbx_seq_one_letter_code
_entity_poly.pdbx_strand_id
1 'polypeptide(L)'
;MPPKQQQPSKKTVDKAKAKIIEDKTFGLKNKKGSKNQKFIAQVQNQVQNAGKSAREIAKMQEEKEKRKEEKKRAEVELQTLFKPVITQQVLSAGTDPKSVLCMYFKQGSCAKGAKCKFSHDLAIERKAEKRSLYDDTRDNGNKENETMANWDEAQLAEVVERRHGEDNRKKNATQIVSYE
;
A
#
# COMPACT_ATOMS: atom_id res chain seq x y z
N MET A 1 -16.52 -39.80 -59.08
CA MET A 1 -16.87 -38.97 -57.90
C MET A 1 -15.71 -38.04 -57.60
N PRO A 2 -15.89 -36.72 -57.50
CA PRO A 2 -14.79 -35.79 -57.21
C PRO A 2 -14.33 -35.94 -55.74
N PRO A 3 -13.02 -35.90 -55.45
CA PRO A 3 -12.50 -36.11 -54.10
C PRO A 3 -12.80 -34.92 -53.19
N LYS A 4 -13.29 -35.23 -51.99
CA LYS A 4 -13.66 -34.28 -50.93
C LYS A 4 -12.39 -33.62 -50.36
N GLN A 5 -12.16 -32.35 -50.69
CA GLN A 5 -11.00 -31.59 -50.19
C GLN A 5 -11.05 -31.46 -48.65
N GLN A 6 -9.96 -31.85 -47.98
CA GLN A 6 -9.74 -31.65 -46.55
C GLN A 6 -9.60 -30.16 -46.23
N GLN A 7 -10.44 -29.69 -45.30
CA GLN A 7 -10.38 -28.34 -44.76
C GLN A 7 -9.11 -28.16 -43.90
N PRO A 8 -8.37 -27.04 -44.04
CA PRO A 8 -7.18 -26.78 -43.24
C PRO A 8 -7.52 -26.56 -41.76
N SER A 9 -6.63 -27.00 -40.86
CA SER A 9 -6.83 -26.92 -39.40
C SER A 9 -6.96 -25.48 -38.87
N LYS A 10 -7.69 -25.29 -37.76
CA LYS A 10 -7.90 -23.96 -37.13
C LYS A 10 -6.58 -23.24 -36.80
N LYS A 11 -5.58 -23.98 -36.30
CA LYS A 11 -4.22 -23.46 -36.00
C LYS A 11 -3.46 -22.98 -37.23
N THR A 12 -3.61 -23.67 -38.37
CA THR A 12 -2.97 -23.25 -39.63
C THR A 12 -3.58 -21.97 -40.19
N VAL A 13 -4.90 -21.79 -40.04
CA VAL A 13 -5.62 -20.57 -40.46
C VAL A 13 -5.23 -19.37 -39.59
N ASP A 14 -5.10 -19.56 -38.28
CA ASP A 14 -4.70 -18.49 -37.36
C ASP A 14 -3.25 -18.03 -37.59
N LYS A 15 -2.33 -18.97 -37.90
CA LYS A 15 -0.94 -18.65 -38.25
C LYS A 15 -0.84 -17.88 -39.58
N ALA A 16 -1.69 -18.20 -40.56
CA ALA A 16 -1.76 -17.44 -41.81
C ALA A 16 -2.27 -16.00 -41.58
N LYS A 17 -3.30 -15.83 -40.73
CA LYS A 17 -3.79 -14.50 -40.33
C LYS A 17 -2.74 -13.68 -39.58
N ALA A 18 -1.96 -14.30 -38.70
CA ALA A 18 -0.85 -13.64 -38.01
C ALA A 18 0.22 -13.13 -38.99
N LYS A 19 0.62 -13.93 -39.99
CA LYS A 19 1.55 -13.51 -41.04
C LYS A 19 1.03 -12.33 -41.86
N ILE A 20 -0.26 -12.33 -42.22
CA ILE A 20 -0.89 -11.23 -42.96
C ILE A 20 -0.91 -9.93 -42.11
N ILE A 21 -1.12 -10.05 -40.80
CA ILE A 21 -1.04 -8.90 -39.89
C ILE A 21 0.39 -8.38 -39.80
N GLU A 22 1.37 -9.26 -39.62
CA GLU A 22 2.80 -8.88 -39.54
C GLU A 22 3.27 -8.18 -40.81
N ASP A 23 2.84 -8.64 -41.98
CA ASP A 23 3.18 -8.06 -43.29
C ASP A 23 2.51 -6.69 -43.48
N LYS A 24 1.20 -6.58 -43.23
CA LYS A 24 0.45 -5.30 -43.37
C LYS A 24 0.80 -4.25 -42.32
N THR A 25 1.37 -4.66 -41.18
CA THR A 25 1.82 -3.77 -40.10
C THR A 25 3.34 -3.62 -40.05
N PHE A 26 4.05 -4.18 -41.04
CA PHE A 26 5.49 -4.11 -41.15
C PHE A 26 5.95 -2.64 -41.26
N GLY A 27 7.02 -2.29 -40.53
CA GLY A 27 7.54 -0.91 -40.47
C GLY A 27 6.71 0.08 -39.63
N LEU A 28 5.39 -0.09 -39.50
CA LEU A 28 4.54 0.80 -38.70
C LEU A 28 4.62 0.51 -37.19
N LYS A 29 4.90 -0.75 -36.81
CA LYS A 29 5.04 -1.16 -35.39
C LYS A 29 6.17 -0.46 -34.64
N ASN A 30 7.23 -0.04 -35.33
CA ASN A 30 8.38 0.67 -34.74
C ASN A 30 8.14 2.18 -34.60
N LYS A 31 7.10 2.71 -35.25
CA LYS A 31 6.79 4.14 -35.25
C LYS A 31 5.67 4.40 -34.24
N LYS A 32 6.05 4.75 -33.00
CA LYS A 32 5.19 4.95 -31.80
C LYS A 32 4.20 6.13 -31.88
N GLY A 33 3.60 6.38 -33.04
CA GLY A 33 2.58 7.41 -33.23
C GLY A 33 1.16 6.89 -32.94
N SER A 34 0.33 7.70 -32.29
CA SER A 34 -1.08 7.38 -31.99
C SER A 34 -1.89 7.01 -33.25
N LYS A 35 -1.62 7.68 -34.39
CA LYS A 35 -2.23 7.37 -35.69
C LYS A 35 -1.84 5.98 -36.21
N ASN A 36 -0.56 5.62 -36.06
CA ASN A 36 -0.05 4.31 -36.51
C ASN A 36 -0.59 3.17 -35.63
N GLN A 37 -0.69 3.39 -34.31
CA GLN A 37 -1.30 2.40 -33.42
C GLN A 37 -2.77 2.15 -33.74
N LYS A 38 -3.55 3.21 -34.02
CA LYS A 38 -4.95 3.08 -34.46
C LYS A 38 -5.07 2.31 -35.76
N PHE A 39 -4.18 2.58 -36.73
CA PHE A 39 -4.15 1.84 -38.00
C PHE A 39 -3.79 0.37 -37.81
N ILE A 40 -2.79 0.04 -36.98
CA ILE A 40 -2.41 -1.34 -36.65
C ILE A 40 -3.60 -2.08 -36.02
N ALA A 41 -4.31 -1.44 -35.08
CA ALA A 41 -5.50 -2.03 -34.44
C ALA A 41 -6.64 -2.27 -35.45
N GLN A 42 -6.86 -1.34 -36.39
CA GLN A 42 -7.86 -1.48 -37.45
C GLN A 42 -7.52 -2.64 -38.40
N VAL A 43 -6.27 -2.75 -38.85
CA VAL A 43 -5.79 -3.84 -39.71
C VAL A 43 -5.90 -5.19 -39.01
N GLN A 44 -5.51 -5.26 -37.73
CA GLN A 44 -5.67 -6.48 -36.91
C GLN A 44 -7.13 -6.92 -36.83
N ASN A 45 -8.05 -6.00 -36.52
CA ASN A 45 -9.48 -6.30 -36.47
C ASN A 45 -10.02 -6.75 -37.83
N GLN A 46 -9.61 -6.11 -38.93
CA GLN A 46 -10.06 -6.47 -40.27
C GLN A 46 -9.62 -7.90 -40.66
N VAL A 47 -8.37 -8.28 -40.35
CA VAL A 47 -7.84 -9.63 -40.67
C VAL A 47 -8.37 -10.71 -39.72
N GLN A 48 -8.56 -10.40 -38.44
CA GLN A 48 -9.10 -11.35 -37.45
C GLN A 48 -10.59 -11.65 -37.68
N ASN A 49 -11.33 -10.66 -38.18
CA ASN A 49 -12.77 -10.78 -38.47
C ASN A 49 -13.07 -11.14 -39.92
N ALA A 50 -12.07 -11.11 -40.82
CA ALA A 50 -12.21 -11.57 -42.19
C ALA A 50 -12.71 -13.03 -42.21
N GLY A 51 -13.85 -13.25 -42.86
CA GLY A 51 -14.50 -14.55 -43.02
C GLY A 51 -15.46 -14.97 -41.89
N LYS A 52 -15.65 -14.14 -40.85
CA LYS A 52 -16.66 -14.39 -39.81
C LYS A 52 -17.95 -13.64 -40.14
N SER A 53 -19.08 -14.33 -40.03
CA SER A 53 -20.40 -13.68 -40.14
C SER A 53 -20.58 -12.65 -39.02
N ALA A 54 -21.31 -11.56 -39.28
CA ALA A 54 -21.69 -10.57 -38.27
C ALA A 54 -22.34 -11.23 -37.03
N ARG A 55 -23.11 -12.31 -37.24
CA ARG A 55 -23.73 -13.12 -36.19
C ARG A 55 -22.71 -13.85 -35.31
N GLU A 56 -21.60 -14.29 -35.89
CA GLU A 56 -20.54 -15.01 -35.19
C GLU A 56 -19.64 -14.07 -34.38
N ILE A 57 -19.42 -12.86 -34.90
CA ILE A 57 -18.72 -11.78 -34.18
C ILE A 57 -19.53 -11.35 -32.96
N ALA A 58 -20.85 -11.16 -33.09
CA ALA A 58 -21.73 -10.83 -31.98
C ALA A 58 -21.71 -11.91 -30.87
N LYS A 59 -21.80 -13.20 -31.24
CA LYS A 59 -21.70 -14.31 -30.29
C LYS A 59 -20.37 -14.33 -29.53
N MET A 60 -19.25 -14.11 -30.22
CA MET A 60 -17.92 -14.11 -29.60
C MET A 60 -17.72 -12.92 -28.63
N GLN A 61 -18.32 -11.76 -28.94
CA GLN A 61 -18.32 -10.61 -28.04
C GLN A 61 -19.18 -10.86 -26.80
N GLU A 62 -20.38 -11.42 -26.97
CA GLU A 62 -21.29 -11.76 -25.87
C GLU A 62 -20.67 -12.82 -24.93
N GLU A 63 -20.06 -13.88 -25.47
CA GLU A 63 -19.35 -14.90 -24.68
C GLU A 63 -18.18 -14.30 -23.89
N LYS A 64 -17.43 -13.38 -24.51
CA LYS A 64 -16.32 -12.68 -23.85
C LYS A 64 -16.80 -11.78 -22.71
N GLU A 65 -17.91 -11.07 -22.88
CA GLU A 65 -18.49 -10.25 -21.82
C GLU A 65 -19.05 -11.10 -20.68
N LYS A 66 -19.77 -12.20 -20.98
CA LYS A 66 -20.23 -13.15 -19.96
C LYS A 66 -19.07 -13.73 -19.15
N ARG A 67 -17.98 -14.14 -19.81
CA ARG A 67 -16.78 -14.66 -19.13
C ARG A 67 -16.08 -13.60 -18.27
N LYS A 68 -16.08 -12.33 -18.70
CA LYS A 68 -15.54 -11.23 -17.89
C LYS A 68 -16.42 -10.95 -16.68
N GLU A 69 -17.73 -10.98 -16.85
CA GLU A 69 -18.71 -10.77 -15.78
C GLU A 69 -18.61 -11.87 -14.73
N GLU A 70 -18.54 -13.13 -15.17
CA GLU A 70 -18.34 -14.29 -14.29
C GLU A 70 -17.01 -14.18 -13.53
N LYS A 71 -15.92 -13.79 -14.21
CA LYS A 71 -14.62 -13.59 -13.54
C LYS A 71 -14.67 -12.45 -12.51
N LYS A 72 -15.30 -11.32 -12.84
CA LYS A 72 -15.50 -10.21 -11.89
C LYS A 72 -16.36 -10.63 -10.70
N ARG A 73 -17.40 -11.42 -10.95
CA ARG A 73 -18.27 -11.95 -9.89
C ARG A 73 -17.50 -12.89 -8.96
N ALA A 74 -16.70 -13.80 -9.52
CA ALA A 74 -15.83 -14.68 -8.75
C ALA A 74 -14.79 -13.90 -7.94
N GLU A 75 -14.22 -12.83 -8.51
CA GLU A 75 -13.28 -11.96 -7.81
C GLU A 75 -13.93 -11.20 -6.64
N VAL A 76 -15.14 -10.68 -6.83
CA VAL A 76 -15.93 -10.06 -5.75
C VAL A 76 -16.27 -11.06 -4.66
N GLU A 77 -16.68 -12.28 -5.03
CA GLU A 77 -17.01 -13.35 -4.09
C GLU A 77 -15.79 -13.75 -3.25
N LEU A 78 -14.63 -13.88 -3.91
CA LEU A 78 -13.36 -14.16 -3.25
C LEU A 78 -12.97 -13.03 -2.29
N GLN A 79 -13.12 -11.77 -2.71
CA GLN A 79 -12.86 -10.61 -1.86
C GLN A 79 -13.82 -10.55 -0.66
N THR A 80 -15.09 -10.96 -0.80
CA THR A 80 -16.01 -11.05 0.33
C THR A 80 -15.65 -12.17 1.30
N LEU A 81 -15.19 -13.33 0.80
CA LEU A 81 -14.85 -14.47 1.63
C LEU A 81 -13.60 -14.21 2.51
N PHE A 82 -12.61 -13.50 1.97
CA PHE A 82 -11.37 -13.19 2.68
C PHE A 82 -11.44 -11.94 3.58
N LYS A 83 -12.61 -11.32 3.76
CA LYS A 83 -12.75 -10.21 4.71
C LYS A 83 -12.63 -10.73 6.15
N PRO A 84 -11.73 -10.17 6.98
CA PRO A 84 -11.55 -10.62 8.34
C PRO A 84 -12.84 -10.37 9.15
N VAL A 85 -13.30 -11.40 9.86
CA VAL A 85 -14.45 -11.30 10.77
C VAL A 85 -14.05 -10.40 11.93
N ILE A 86 -14.60 -9.20 11.98
CA ILE A 86 -14.42 -8.29 13.12
C ILE A 86 -15.23 -8.83 14.30
N THR A 87 -14.55 -9.15 15.40
CA THR A 87 -15.18 -9.32 16.70
C THR A 87 -15.61 -7.95 17.22
N GLN A 88 -16.89 -7.83 17.58
CA GLN A 88 -17.44 -6.59 18.12
C GLN A 88 -16.73 -6.26 19.44
N GLN A 89 -16.19 -5.04 19.55
CA GLN A 89 -15.50 -4.57 20.74
C GLN A 89 -16.43 -4.65 21.95
N VAL A 90 -16.01 -5.40 22.97
CA VAL A 90 -16.71 -5.46 24.26
C VAL A 90 -16.29 -4.22 25.04
N LEU A 91 -17.25 -3.32 25.27
CA LEU A 91 -17.01 -2.13 26.08
C LEU A 91 -17.01 -2.52 27.57
N SER A 92 -16.07 -2.00 28.34
CA SER A 92 -16.10 -2.12 29.80
C SER A 92 -17.28 -1.35 30.38
N ALA A 93 -17.84 -1.86 31.48
CA ALA A 93 -18.95 -1.21 32.18
C ALA A 93 -18.52 0.21 32.62
N GLY A 94 -19.18 1.24 32.09
CA GLY A 94 -18.88 2.64 32.38
C GLY A 94 -18.27 3.44 31.21
N THR A 95 -17.88 2.80 30.11
CA THR A 95 -17.40 3.53 28.92
C THR A 95 -18.56 3.90 27.99
N ASP A 96 -18.70 5.18 27.67
CA ASP A 96 -19.72 5.64 26.73
C ASP A 96 -19.49 5.03 25.34
N PRO A 97 -20.47 4.31 24.76
CA PRO A 97 -20.28 3.62 23.49
C PRO A 97 -19.93 4.56 22.32
N LYS A 98 -20.37 5.82 22.41
CA LYS A 98 -20.11 6.87 21.43
C LYS A 98 -18.74 7.51 21.56
N SER A 99 -17.97 7.22 22.61
CA SER A 99 -16.58 7.67 22.72
C SER A 99 -15.59 6.72 22.03
N VAL A 100 -16.08 5.61 21.48
CA VAL A 100 -15.29 4.58 20.81
C VAL A 100 -15.64 4.52 19.33
N LEU A 101 -14.64 4.44 18.47
CA LEU A 101 -14.81 4.36 17.02
C LEU A 101 -15.43 3.02 16.61
N CYS A 102 -16.45 3.06 15.77
CA CYS A 102 -17.07 1.88 15.19
C CYS A 102 -16.09 1.15 14.26
N MET A 103 -15.70 -0.09 14.59
CA MET A 103 -14.82 -0.90 13.71
C MET A 103 -15.42 -1.13 12.32
N TYR A 104 -16.74 -1.34 12.25
CA TYR A 104 -17.42 -1.50 10.96
C TYR A 104 -17.41 -0.21 10.14
N PHE A 105 -17.42 0.96 10.78
CA PHE A 105 -17.31 2.24 10.08
C PHE A 105 -15.89 2.48 9.59
N LYS A 106 -14.88 2.13 10.41
CA LYS A 106 -13.47 2.16 10.01
C LYS A 106 -13.19 1.33 8.76
N GLN A 107 -13.89 0.20 8.58
CA GLN A 107 -13.80 -0.65 7.39
C GLN A 107 -14.80 -0.31 6.27
N GLY A 108 -15.61 0.74 6.44
CA GLY A 108 -16.61 1.16 5.45
C GLY A 108 -17.82 0.24 5.29
N SER A 109 -18.06 -0.68 6.24
CA SER A 109 -19.12 -1.69 6.19
C SER A 109 -20.20 -1.51 7.26
N CYS A 110 -20.28 -0.34 7.91
CA CYS A 110 -21.29 -0.10 8.95
C CYS A 110 -22.69 0.13 8.37
N ALA A 111 -23.59 -0.83 8.56
CA ALA A 111 -25.00 -0.71 8.14
C ALA A 111 -25.84 0.22 9.02
N LYS A 112 -25.35 0.60 10.21
CA LYS A 112 -26.15 1.34 11.22
C LYS A 112 -26.17 2.85 10.99
N GLY A 113 -25.28 3.37 10.14
CA GLY A 113 -25.22 4.80 9.80
C GLY A 113 -25.20 5.71 11.04
N ALA A 114 -25.94 6.81 10.99
CA ALA A 114 -26.00 7.80 12.09
C ALA A 114 -26.60 7.27 13.41
N LYS A 115 -27.30 6.12 13.37
CA LYS A 115 -27.88 5.47 14.56
C LYS A 115 -26.95 4.43 15.18
N CYS A 116 -25.68 4.38 14.75
CA CYS A 116 -24.71 3.44 15.32
C CYS A 116 -24.48 3.72 16.81
N LYS A 117 -24.39 2.64 17.60
CA LYS A 117 -24.03 2.70 19.04
C LYS A 117 -22.60 3.22 19.23
N PHE A 118 -21.73 2.99 18.25
CA PHE A 118 -20.34 3.43 18.23
C PHE A 118 -20.17 4.66 17.33
N SER A 119 -19.15 5.46 17.58
CA SER A 119 -18.94 6.69 16.81
C SER A 119 -18.47 6.44 15.38
N HIS A 120 -18.89 7.31 14.47
CA HIS A 120 -18.44 7.40 13.08
C HIS A 120 -17.47 8.57 12.86
N ASP A 121 -16.89 9.11 13.93
CA ASP A 121 -15.90 10.17 13.84
C ASP A 121 -14.48 9.59 13.90
N LEU A 122 -13.79 9.59 12.75
CA LEU A 122 -12.40 9.14 12.60
C LEU A 122 -11.42 9.95 13.48
N ALA A 123 -11.80 11.15 13.92
CA ALA A 123 -10.96 11.95 14.80
C ALA A 123 -10.81 11.32 16.20
N ILE A 124 -11.77 10.48 16.64
CA ILE A 124 -11.76 9.85 17.96
C ILE A 124 -10.60 8.85 18.12
N GLU A 125 -10.16 8.21 17.04
CA GLU A 125 -9.03 7.28 17.05
C GLU A 125 -7.68 8.01 17.10
N ARG A 126 -7.63 9.30 16.77
CA ARG A 126 -6.42 10.14 16.91
C ARG A 126 -6.14 10.59 18.34
N LYS A 127 -6.70 9.91 19.35
CA LYS A 127 -6.22 10.07 20.72
C LYS A 127 -4.80 9.52 20.76
N ALA A 128 -3.83 10.41 20.54
CA ALA A 128 -2.43 10.16 20.80
C ALA A 128 -2.32 9.45 22.17
N GLU A 129 -1.51 8.39 22.23
CA GLU A 129 -1.23 7.71 23.49
C GLU A 129 -0.88 8.78 24.53
N LYS A 130 -1.59 8.73 25.67
CA LYS A 130 -1.25 9.61 26.78
C LYS A 130 0.17 9.25 27.17
N ARG A 131 1.10 10.18 26.98
CA ARG A 131 2.48 10.04 27.40
C ARG A 131 2.50 9.47 28.82
N SER A 132 3.08 8.29 28.98
CA SER A 132 3.16 7.64 30.28
C SER A 132 3.90 8.55 31.24
N LEU A 133 3.37 8.73 32.45
CA LEU A 133 4.05 9.49 33.50
C LEU A 133 5.42 8.89 33.84
N TYR A 134 5.62 7.61 33.55
CA TYR A 134 6.87 6.89 33.78
C TYR A 134 7.82 6.91 32.58
N ASP A 135 7.36 7.35 31.40
CA ASP A 135 8.24 7.59 30.24
C ASP A 135 8.86 9.00 30.34
N ASP A 136 9.95 9.08 31.11
CA ASP A 136 10.78 10.27 31.11
C ASP A 136 11.53 10.35 29.79
N THR A 137 11.16 11.31 28.94
CA THR A 137 11.84 11.55 27.65
C THR A 137 13.29 11.98 27.82
N ARG A 138 13.74 12.28 29.04
CA ARG A 138 15.15 12.54 29.36
C ARG A 138 15.98 11.25 29.42
N ASP A 139 15.36 10.09 29.65
CA ASP A 139 16.06 8.80 29.67
C ASP A 139 16.28 8.25 28.26
N ASN A 140 15.39 8.57 27.33
CA ASN A 140 15.36 7.97 25.99
C ASN A 140 16.43 8.51 25.02
N GLY A 141 17.34 9.37 25.48
CA GLY A 141 18.26 10.13 24.63
C GLY A 141 19.74 9.75 24.72
N ASN A 142 20.25 9.24 25.85
CA ASN A 142 21.71 9.02 25.94
C ASN A 142 22.25 8.14 27.09
N LYS A 143 21.44 7.62 28.02
CA LYS A 143 21.99 7.04 29.25
C LYS A 143 22.50 5.60 29.14
N GLU A 144 22.09 4.83 28.13
CA GLU A 144 22.55 3.44 28.01
C GLU A 144 23.99 3.31 27.49
N ASN A 145 24.59 4.38 26.93
CA ASN A 145 25.98 4.37 26.45
C ASN A 145 26.93 5.32 27.20
N GLU A 146 26.42 6.21 28.07
CA GLU A 146 27.24 7.16 28.87
C GLU A 146 27.65 6.58 30.24
N THR A 147 28.26 5.39 30.25
CA THR A 147 28.91 4.89 31.46
C THR A 147 30.11 5.79 31.78
N MET A 148 30.41 6.10 33.05
CA MET A 148 31.55 6.95 33.49
C MET A 148 32.91 6.62 32.83
N ALA A 149 33.05 5.42 32.27
CA ALA A 149 34.23 4.97 31.54
C ALA A 149 34.39 5.60 30.13
N ASN A 150 33.32 6.12 29.53
CA ASN A 150 33.31 6.69 28.16
C ASN A 150 33.18 8.22 28.15
N TRP A 151 33.44 8.90 29.28
CA TRP A 151 33.34 10.36 29.35
C TRP A 151 34.64 11.01 28.85
N ASP A 152 34.52 11.92 27.89
CA ASP A 152 35.65 12.75 27.47
C ASP A 152 36.00 13.78 28.55
N GLU A 153 37.26 14.22 28.57
CA GLU A 153 37.79 15.16 29.58
C GLU A 153 37.00 16.47 29.65
N ALA A 154 36.42 16.91 28.53
CA ALA A 154 35.52 18.07 28.48
C ALA A 154 34.20 17.84 29.23
N GLN A 155 33.58 16.66 29.07
CA GLN A 155 32.33 16.31 29.76
C GLN A 155 32.57 16.14 31.27
N LEU A 156 33.73 15.56 31.64
CA LEU A 156 34.13 15.44 33.03
C LEU A 156 34.35 16.81 33.67
N ALA A 157 35.06 17.71 32.99
CA ALA A 157 35.28 19.08 33.45
C ALA A 157 33.96 19.85 33.62
N GLU A 158 33.01 19.70 32.68
CA GLU A 158 31.69 20.31 32.77
C GLU A 158 30.90 19.81 33.99
N VAL A 159 30.89 18.51 34.24
CA VAL A 159 30.20 17.93 35.40
C VAL A 159 30.86 18.33 36.72
N VAL A 160 32.19 18.39 36.77
CA VAL A 160 32.96 18.86 37.94
C VAL A 160 32.68 20.33 38.21
N GLU A 161 32.68 21.20 37.20
CA GLU A 161 32.34 22.62 37.36
C GLU A 161 30.89 22.78 37.81
N ARG A 162 29.96 22.01 37.25
CA ARG A 162 28.54 22.03 37.64
C ARG A 162 28.31 21.56 39.08
N ARG A 163 29.13 20.66 39.61
CA ARG A 163 28.99 20.12 40.97
C ARG A 163 29.82 20.87 42.02
N HIS A 164 31.00 21.35 41.66
CA HIS A 164 31.99 21.86 42.60
C HIS A 164 32.50 23.27 42.26
N GLY A 165 32.11 23.84 41.11
CA GLY A 165 32.57 25.16 40.66
C GLY A 165 32.16 26.28 41.63
N GLU A 166 30.88 26.33 42.04
CA GLU A 166 30.42 27.35 42.99
C GLU A 166 31.05 27.21 44.38
N ASP A 167 31.24 25.98 44.86
CA ASP A 167 31.84 25.71 46.17
C ASP A 167 33.34 26.00 46.19
N ASN A 168 34.06 25.74 45.10
CA ASN A 168 35.48 26.06 45.00
C ASN A 168 35.73 27.55 44.80
N ARG A 169 34.86 28.27 44.08
CA ARG A 169 34.95 29.75 43.94
C ARG A 169 34.74 30.48 45.27
N LYS A 170 34.01 29.87 46.21
CA LYS A 170 33.75 30.44 47.54
C LYS A 170 34.88 30.21 48.55
N LYS A 171 35.84 29.34 48.26
CA LYS A 171 37.00 29.08 49.13
C LYS A 171 38.08 30.12 48.91
N ASN A 172 38.69 30.60 50.00
CA ASN A 172 39.79 31.55 49.96
C ASN A 172 41.06 30.89 49.41
N ALA A 173 41.77 31.60 48.53
CA ALA A 173 43.01 31.09 47.92
C ALA A 173 44.11 30.95 48.97
N THR A 174 44.62 29.74 49.16
CA THR A 174 45.77 29.46 50.04
C THR A 174 47.04 29.35 49.21
N GLN A 175 48.09 30.10 49.55
CA GLN A 175 49.42 29.96 48.94
C GLN A 175 50.20 28.85 49.66
N ILE A 176 50.77 27.93 48.88
CA ILE A 176 51.63 26.87 49.40
C ILE A 176 53.03 27.48 49.59
N VAL A 177 53.48 27.56 50.84
CA VAL A 177 54.85 27.97 51.16
C VAL A 177 55.75 26.74 51.01
N SER A 178 56.51 26.67 49.91
CA SER A 178 57.57 25.69 49.74
C SER A 178 58.81 26.15 50.51
N TYR A 179 59.24 25.37 51.50
CA TYR A 179 60.56 25.53 52.10
C TYR A 179 61.59 24.79 51.22
N GLU A 180 62.63 25.51 50.78
CA GLU A 180 63.88 24.94 50.26
C GLU A 180 64.72 24.31 51.38
#